data_AF-A0A950A4D6-F1
#
_entry.id   AF-A0A950A4D6-F1
#
_cell.length_a   1.000
_cell.length_b   1.000
_cell.length_c   1.000
_cell.angle_alpha   90.00
_cell.angle_beta   90.00
_cell.angle_gamma   90.00
#
_symmetry.space_group_name_H-M   'P 1'
#
loop_
_entity.id
_entity.type
_entity.pdbx_description
1 polymer ?
#
loop_
_entity_poly.entity_id
_entity_poly.type
_entity_poly.pdbx_seq_one_letter_code
_entity_poly.pdbx_strand_id
1 'polypeptide(L)'
;MAGKVFFSVTMSLDGFMAPDAVPVEHVFSPDGQNDPRAQRWMKKWMELQAWLFPQRWFRENLNLGEGGEEGLDNDIARATYERTGVSVMGKRMFDAGELAWPEEAPFHTPVFVVTHTRREPWERPGGTTFHFVNDG
;
A
#
# COMPACT_ATOMS: atom_id res chain seq x y z
N MET A 1 15.03 -19.45 -13.97
CA MET A 1 13.61 -19.54 -14.33
C MET A 1 13.05 -18.14 -14.49
N ALA A 2 12.13 -17.90 -15.42
CA ALA A 2 11.46 -16.60 -15.54
C ALA A 2 10.58 -16.32 -14.31
N GLY A 3 10.53 -15.07 -13.86
CA GLY A 3 9.66 -14.63 -12.77
C GLY A 3 8.17 -14.77 -13.12
N LYS A 4 7.31 -14.80 -12.10
CA LYS A 4 5.85 -14.82 -12.27
C LYS A 4 5.30 -13.42 -12.04
N VAL A 5 4.55 -12.90 -13.01
CA VAL A 5 3.70 -11.72 -12.80
C VAL A 5 2.44 -12.19 -12.08
N PHE A 6 2.11 -11.56 -10.96
CA PHE A 6 0.92 -11.86 -10.19
C PHE A 6 0.29 -10.58 -9.67
N PHE A 7 -0.98 -10.68 -9.28
CA PHE A 7 -1.74 -9.60 -8.68
C PHE A 7 -2.35 -10.10 -7.37
N SER A 8 -2.16 -9.36 -6.29
CA SER A 8 -2.68 -9.65 -4.96
C SER A 8 -3.29 -8.37 -4.40
N VAL A 9 -4.58 -8.40 -4.05
CA VAL A 9 -5.32 -7.22 -3.62
C VAL A 9 -6.45 -7.60 -2.67
N THR A 10 -6.84 -6.67 -1.79
CA THR A 10 -8.09 -6.75 -1.04
C THR A 10 -9.20 -6.02 -1.80
N MET A 11 -10.36 -6.64 -1.93
CA MET A 11 -11.49 -6.10 -2.68
C MET A 11 -12.79 -6.29 -1.90
N SER A 12 -13.67 -5.30 -1.98
CA SER A 12 -15.02 -5.40 -1.40
C SER A 12 -15.87 -6.41 -2.18
N LEU A 13 -16.96 -6.87 -1.56
CA LEU A 13 -17.87 -7.85 -2.16
C LEU A 13 -18.52 -7.35 -3.48
N ASP A 14 -18.70 -6.03 -3.60
CA ASP A 14 -19.22 -5.35 -4.79
C ASP A 14 -18.14 -4.96 -5.81
N GLY A 15 -16.89 -5.41 -5.62
CA GLY A 15 -15.85 -5.33 -6.65
C GLY A 15 -14.98 -4.08 -6.63
N PHE A 16 -14.90 -3.37 -5.49
CA PHE A 16 -14.09 -2.15 -5.37
C PHE A 16 -12.83 -2.37 -4.51
N MET A 17 -11.70 -1.84 -4.97
CA MET A 17 -10.43 -1.87 -4.24
C MET A 17 -10.20 -0.62 -3.37
N ALA A 18 -11.04 0.40 -3.50
CA ALA A 18 -11.01 1.62 -2.72
C ALA A 18 -12.43 2.23 -2.61
N PRO A 19 -12.74 2.98 -1.54
CA PRO A 19 -14.01 3.68 -1.41
C PRO A 19 -14.15 4.86 -2.39
N ASP A 20 -15.36 5.41 -2.48
CA ASP A 20 -15.73 6.56 -3.32
C ASP A 20 -14.67 7.68 -3.28
N ALA A 21 -14.24 8.16 -4.46
CA ALA A 21 -13.07 9.04 -4.55
C ALA A 21 -13.24 10.35 -3.75
N VAL A 22 -12.31 10.57 -2.81
CA VAL A 22 -11.99 11.85 -2.17
C VAL A 22 -10.54 12.17 -2.53
N PRO A 23 -10.17 13.44 -2.83
CA PRO A 23 -8.77 13.79 -3.05
C PRO A 23 -7.90 13.33 -1.87
N VAL A 24 -6.82 12.62 -2.16
CA VAL A 24 -6.05 11.94 -1.10
C VAL A 24 -5.33 12.93 -0.20
N GLU A 25 -4.92 14.06 -0.78
CA GLU A 25 -4.36 15.20 -0.07
C GLU A 25 -5.40 15.80 0.91
N HIS A 26 -6.68 15.79 0.52
CA HIS A 26 -7.76 16.25 1.41
C HIS A 26 -7.99 15.25 2.54
N VAL A 27 -8.05 13.94 2.24
CA VAL A 27 -8.25 12.88 3.25
C VAL A 27 -7.24 12.98 4.38
N PHE A 28 -5.97 13.21 4.06
CA PHE A 28 -4.88 13.29 5.05
C PHE A 28 -4.60 14.71 5.58
N SER A 29 -5.40 15.72 5.19
CA SER A 29 -5.28 17.08 5.69
C SER A 29 -6.03 17.30 7.01
N PRO A 30 -5.69 18.36 7.79
CA PRO A 30 -6.48 18.74 8.98
C PRO A 30 -7.96 19.02 8.67
N ASP A 31 -8.26 19.61 7.50
CA ASP A 31 -9.63 19.91 7.09
C ASP A 31 -10.42 18.62 6.78
N GLY A 32 -9.76 17.64 6.17
CA GLY A 32 -10.34 16.33 5.88
C GLY A 32 -10.77 15.56 7.13
N GLN A 33 -10.06 15.73 8.25
CA GLN A 33 -10.42 15.05 9.51
C GLN A 33 -11.83 15.40 9.99
N ASN A 34 -12.34 16.58 9.64
CA ASN A 34 -13.68 17.04 9.98
C ASN A 34 -14.70 16.91 8.84
N ASP A 35 -14.28 16.53 7.62
CA ASP A 35 -15.19 16.30 6.48
C ASP A 35 -15.83 14.90 6.59
N PRO A 36 -17.17 14.79 6.70
CA PRO A 36 -17.86 13.51 6.79
C PRO A 36 -17.57 12.55 5.63
N ARG A 37 -17.25 13.07 4.44
CA ARG A 37 -16.89 12.24 3.27
C ARG A 37 -15.52 11.60 3.46
N ALA A 38 -14.54 12.35 3.95
CA ALA A 38 -13.20 11.84 4.22
C ALA A 38 -13.22 10.85 5.40
N GLN A 39 -14.00 11.13 6.45
CA GLN A 39 -14.23 10.18 7.54
C GLN A 39 -14.86 8.87 7.06
N ARG A 40 -15.90 8.95 6.20
CA ARG A 40 -16.53 7.77 5.60
C ARG A 40 -15.57 7.00 4.71
N TRP A 41 -14.74 7.71 3.94
CA TRP A 41 -13.69 7.11 3.13
C TRP A 41 -12.70 6.33 4.00
N MET A 42 -12.14 6.97 5.04
CA MET A 42 -11.21 6.32 5.96
C MET A 42 -11.81 5.11 6.64
N LYS A 43 -13.06 5.20 7.12
CA LYS A 43 -13.75 4.07 7.75
C LYS A 43 -13.84 2.87 6.80
N LYS A 44 -14.34 3.08 5.58
CA LYS A 44 -14.46 2.00 4.59
C LYS A 44 -13.11 1.42 4.17
N TRP A 45 -12.08 2.26 4.05
CA TRP A 45 -10.72 1.81 3.76
C TRP A 45 -10.17 0.91 4.88
N MET A 46 -10.35 1.32 6.14
CA MET A 46 -9.94 0.53 7.30
C MET A 46 -10.70 -0.79 7.40
N GLU A 47 -12.02 -0.78 7.13
CA GLU A 47 -12.83 -2.01 7.08
C GLU A 47 -12.33 -2.96 5.97
N LEU A 48 -11.96 -2.42 4.80
CA LEU A 48 -11.42 -3.22 3.72
C LEU A 48 -10.09 -3.88 4.10
N GLN A 49 -9.20 -3.16 4.79
CA GLN A 49 -7.87 -3.67 5.19
C GLN A 49 -7.85 -4.38 6.55
N ALA A 50 -9.01 -4.49 7.23
CA ALA A 50 -9.11 -4.97 8.60
C ALA A 50 -8.46 -6.34 8.85
N TRP A 51 -8.53 -7.23 7.85
CA TRP A 51 -8.00 -8.60 7.95
C TRP A 51 -6.47 -8.66 8.11
N LEU A 52 -5.72 -7.66 7.61
CA LEU A 52 -4.26 -7.63 7.68
C LEU A 52 -3.72 -7.23 9.06
N PHE A 53 -4.40 -6.29 9.73
CA PHE A 53 -3.92 -5.72 10.99
C PHE A 53 -3.71 -6.71 12.15
N PRO A 54 -4.50 -7.79 12.33
CA PRO A 54 -4.23 -8.77 13.37
C PRO A 54 -3.09 -9.75 13.03
N GLN A 55 -2.62 -9.83 11.78
CA GLN A 55 -1.63 -10.83 11.38
C GLN A 55 -0.26 -10.51 11.97
N ARG A 56 0.36 -11.48 12.67
CA ARG A 56 1.63 -11.29 13.37
C ARG A 56 2.73 -10.76 12.46
N TRP A 57 2.91 -11.39 11.31
CA TRP A 57 3.90 -11.00 10.31
C TRP A 57 3.71 -9.55 9.85
N PHE A 58 2.47 -9.13 9.58
CA PHE A 58 2.19 -7.76 9.13
C PHE A 58 2.53 -6.75 10.22
N ARG A 59 2.17 -7.05 11.47
CA ARG A 59 2.45 -6.19 12.63
C ARG A 59 3.93 -6.03 12.90
N GLU A 60 4.69 -7.13 12.85
CA GLU A 60 6.13 -7.13 13.07
C GLU A 60 6.88 -6.47 11.89
N ASN A 61 6.50 -6.78 10.65
CA ASN A 61 7.14 -6.23 9.44
C ASN A 61 6.94 -4.72 9.27
N LEU A 62 5.83 -4.17 9.78
CA LEU A 62 5.54 -2.73 9.74
C LEU A 62 5.78 -2.01 11.07
N ASN A 63 6.43 -2.66 12.03
CA ASN A 63 6.71 -2.10 13.35
C ASN A 63 5.45 -1.58 14.08
N LEU A 64 4.28 -2.20 13.86
CA LEU A 64 3.00 -1.86 14.49
C LEU A 64 2.82 -2.53 15.86
N GLY A 65 3.75 -3.42 16.25
CA GLY A 65 3.81 -4.10 17.54
C GLY A 65 4.05 -5.60 17.42
N GLU A 66 4.25 -6.25 18.56
CA GLU A 66 4.49 -7.70 18.63
C GLU A 66 3.18 -8.50 18.71
N GLY A 67 3.29 -9.81 18.45
CA GLY A 67 2.19 -10.77 18.52
C GLY A 67 1.16 -10.60 17.40
N GLY A 68 0.13 -11.44 17.41
CA GLY A 68 -0.92 -11.46 16.40
C GLY A 68 -1.36 -12.87 16.06
N GLU A 69 -2.21 -12.98 15.05
CA GLU A 69 -2.65 -14.24 14.49
C GLU A 69 -1.53 -14.86 13.63
N GLU A 70 -1.38 -16.18 13.73
CA GLU A 70 -0.36 -16.97 12.99
C GLU A 70 -1.02 -18.01 12.08
N GLY A 71 -2.26 -17.75 11.68
CA GLY A 71 -3.05 -18.64 10.82
C GLY A 71 -2.70 -18.52 9.33
N LEU A 72 -3.57 -19.06 8.48
CA LEU A 72 -3.39 -19.05 7.02
C LEU A 72 -3.27 -17.63 6.44
N ASP A 73 -4.04 -16.67 6.97
CA ASP A 73 -3.99 -15.28 6.50
C ASP A 73 -2.62 -14.64 6.75
N ASN A 74 -2.01 -14.95 7.89
CA ASN A 74 -0.64 -14.56 8.22
C ASN A 74 0.37 -15.18 7.24
N ASP A 75 0.21 -16.46 6.92
CA ASP A 75 1.06 -17.16 5.96
C ASP A 75 0.92 -16.59 4.54
N ILE A 76 -0.29 -16.24 4.12
CA ILE A 76 -0.56 -15.62 2.82
C ILE A 76 0.11 -14.25 2.72
N ALA A 77 -0.02 -13.41 3.75
CA ALA A 77 0.61 -12.10 3.80
C ALA A 77 2.14 -12.21 3.70
N ARG A 78 2.74 -13.07 4.53
CA ARG A 78 4.18 -13.35 4.50
C ARG A 78 4.66 -13.87 3.14
N ALA A 79 4.03 -14.93 2.64
CA ALA A 79 4.46 -15.56 1.39
C ALA A 79 4.31 -14.63 0.18
N THR A 80 3.31 -13.74 0.19
CA THR A 80 3.12 -12.71 -0.84
C THR A 80 4.27 -11.71 -0.83
N TYR A 81 4.69 -11.29 0.36
CA TYR A 81 5.78 -10.34 0.50
C TYR A 81 7.14 -10.96 0.13
N GLU A 82 7.49 -12.10 0.72
CA GLU A 82 8.80 -12.75 0.52
C GLU A 82 9.08 -13.15 -0.94
N ARG A 83 8.04 -13.48 -1.72
CA ARG A 83 8.18 -13.82 -3.14
C ARG A 83 8.26 -12.60 -4.08
N THR A 84 7.99 -11.40 -3.57
CA THR A 84 7.95 -10.17 -4.39
C THR A 84 9.35 -9.62 -4.52
N GLY A 85 9.92 -9.68 -5.73
CA GLY A 85 11.23 -9.09 -6.02
C GLY A 85 11.17 -7.66 -6.58
N VAL A 86 10.02 -7.27 -7.14
CA VAL A 86 9.75 -5.96 -7.75
C VAL A 86 8.25 -5.69 -7.64
N SER A 87 7.88 -4.44 -7.39
CA SER A 87 6.48 -3.98 -7.43
C SER A 87 6.23 -3.02 -8.59
N VAL A 88 5.03 -3.06 -9.16
CA VAL A 88 4.57 -2.08 -10.16
C VAL A 88 3.27 -1.45 -9.65
N MET A 89 3.17 -0.13 -9.69
CA MET A 89 1.97 0.59 -9.22
C MET A 89 1.65 1.81 -10.09
N GLY A 90 0.41 2.29 -9.98
CA GLY A 90 -0.01 3.53 -10.62
C GLY A 90 0.27 4.75 -9.75
N LYS A 91 0.32 5.92 -10.40
CA LYS A 91 0.53 7.23 -9.76
C LYS A 91 -0.39 7.51 -8.56
N ARG A 92 -1.67 7.14 -8.61
CA ARG A 92 -2.62 7.39 -7.51
C ARG A 92 -2.29 6.61 -6.23
N MET A 93 -1.80 5.36 -6.38
CA MET A 93 -1.34 4.57 -5.23
C MET A 93 -0.08 5.18 -4.63
N PHE A 94 0.83 5.63 -5.50
CA PHE A 94 2.04 6.34 -5.08
C PHE A 94 1.71 7.64 -4.35
N ASP A 95 0.82 8.48 -4.85
CA ASP A 95 0.47 9.78 -4.24
C ASP A 95 -0.12 9.61 -2.83
N ALA A 96 -0.95 8.57 -2.64
CA ALA A 96 -1.46 8.21 -1.32
C ALA A 96 -0.35 7.74 -0.38
N GLY A 97 0.54 6.88 -0.89
CA GLY A 97 1.64 6.31 -0.13
C GLY A 97 2.72 7.33 0.23
N GLU A 98 3.02 8.28 -0.65
CA GLU A 98 3.98 9.36 -0.39
C GLU A 98 3.60 10.19 0.83
N LEU A 99 2.30 10.34 1.10
CA LEU A 99 1.78 11.06 2.26
C LEU A 99 1.71 10.22 3.54
N ALA A 100 1.57 8.89 3.42
CA ALA A 100 1.13 8.03 4.52
C ALA A 100 2.09 6.90 4.90
N TRP A 101 3.00 6.48 4.01
CA TRP A 101 3.98 5.44 4.33
C TRP A 101 5.04 5.98 5.31
N PRO A 102 5.58 5.10 6.19
CA PRO A 102 6.71 5.45 7.04
C PRO A 102 7.96 5.78 6.22
N GLU A 103 9.01 6.26 6.91
CA GLU A 103 10.24 6.64 6.23
C GLU A 103 10.84 5.48 5.45
N GLU A 104 10.96 4.34 6.12
CA GLU A 104 11.26 3.04 5.53
C GLU A 104 10.00 2.48 4.84
N ALA A 105 9.88 2.70 3.53
CA ALA A 105 8.69 2.32 2.78
C ALA A 105 8.51 0.79 2.71
N PRO A 106 7.27 0.28 2.80
CA PRO A 106 6.98 -1.14 3.08
C PRO A 106 7.06 -2.05 1.84
N PHE A 107 8.06 -1.86 0.98
CA PHE A 107 8.26 -2.63 -0.25
C PHE A 107 9.58 -3.40 -0.27
N HIS A 108 10.63 -2.80 0.29
CA HIS A 108 12.01 -3.33 0.40
C HIS A 108 12.55 -3.92 -0.90
N THR A 109 12.08 -3.36 -2.02
CA THR A 109 12.34 -3.78 -3.40
C THR A 109 12.25 -2.56 -4.32
N PRO A 110 12.76 -2.65 -5.56
CA PRO A 110 12.46 -1.66 -6.59
C PRO A 110 10.96 -1.58 -6.87
N VAL A 111 10.44 -0.36 -6.95
CA VAL A 111 9.03 -0.07 -7.25
C VAL A 111 8.95 0.77 -8.51
N PHE A 112 8.23 0.30 -9.53
CA PHE A 112 8.00 1.05 -10.77
C PHE A 112 6.64 1.74 -10.73
N VAL A 113 6.66 3.07 -10.69
CA VAL A 113 5.48 3.93 -10.68
C VAL A 113 5.17 4.35 -12.11
N VAL A 114 4.08 3.83 -12.67
CA VAL A 114 3.61 4.21 -14.01
C VAL A 114 2.90 5.56 -13.93
N THR A 115 3.45 6.57 -14.59
CA THR A 115 2.97 7.95 -14.52
C THR A 115 3.38 8.77 -15.73
N HIS A 116 2.66 9.85 -16.03
CA HIS A 116 3.11 10.85 -17.01
C HIS A 116 4.04 11.90 -16.41
N THR A 117 4.11 11.99 -15.07
CA THR A 117 4.96 12.94 -14.36
C THR A 117 6.43 12.48 -14.42
N ARG A 118 7.30 13.30 -14.99
CA ARG A 118 8.75 13.07 -14.93
C ARG A 118 9.26 13.44 -13.55
N ARG A 119 9.95 12.51 -12.90
CA ARG A 119 10.51 12.68 -11.56
C ARG A 119 11.72 11.76 -11.41
N GLU A 120 12.76 12.25 -10.73
CA GLU A 120 13.94 11.46 -10.40
C GLU A 120 13.58 10.29 -9.46
N PRO A 121 14.31 9.17 -9.51
CA PRO A 121 14.09 8.07 -8.57
C PRO A 121 14.09 8.54 -7.11
N TRP A 122 13.18 8.02 -6.31
CA TRP A 122 13.07 8.35 -4.90
C TRP A 122 13.51 7.16 -4.04
N GLU A 123 14.69 7.28 -3.46
CA GLU A 123 15.26 6.28 -2.55
C GLU A 123 14.72 6.45 -1.13
N ARG A 124 14.42 5.31 -0.49
CA ARG A 124 14.00 5.23 0.91
C ARG A 124 14.94 4.30 1.68
N PRO A 125 15.06 4.47 3.01
CA PRO A 125 15.64 3.44 3.87
C PRO A 125 14.97 2.07 3.64
N GLY A 126 15.68 0.99 3.97
CA GLY A 126 15.16 -0.38 3.88
C GLY A 126 15.18 -1.02 2.48
N GLY A 127 15.77 -0.34 1.48
CA GLY A 127 15.98 -0.92 0.14
C GLY A 127 14.85 -0.69 -0.87
N THR A 128 13.92 0.22 -0.55
CA THR A 128 12.88 0.65 -1.50
C THR A 128 13.39 1.82 -2.35
N THR A 129 13.32 1.67 -3.68
CA THR A 129 13.52 2.78 -4.62
C THR A 129 12.34 2.89 -5.57
N PHE A 130 11.69 4.05 -5.62
CA PHE A 130 10.61 4.33 -6.57
C PHE A 130 11.19 4.88 -7.87
N HIS A 131 10.96 4.18 -8.98
CA HIS A 131 11.32 4.56 -10.34
C HIS A 131 10.07 5.06 -11.09
N PHE A 132 10.10 6.29 -11.62
CA PHE A 132 8.96 6.87 -12.33
C PHE A 132 9.08 6.59 -13.83
N VAL A 133 8.20 5.72 -14.34
CA VAL A 133 8.23 5.22 -15.73
C VAL A 133 7.26 6.04 -16.58
N ASN A 134 7.74 6.58 -17.71
CA ASN A 134 7.00 7.53 -18.55
C ASN A 134 6.87 7.11 -20.02
N ASP A 135 7.49 6.01 -20.43
CA ASP A 135 7.70 5.58 -21.82
C ASP A 135 6.82 4.41 -22.26
N GLY A 136 5.64 4.27 -21.64
CA GLY A 136 4.62 3.28 -21.99
C GLY A 136 3.88 3.57 -23.29
#